data_AF-J4KSC1-F1
#
_entry.id   AF-J4KSC1-F1
#
_cell.length_a   1.000
_cell.length_b   1.000
_cell.length_c   1.000
_cell.angle_alpha   90.00
_cell.angle_beta   90.00
_cell.angle_gamma   90.00
#
_symmetry.space_group_name_H-M   'P 1'
#
loop_
_entity.id
_entity.type
_entity.pdbx_description
1 polymer ?
#
loop_
_entity_poly.entity_id
_entity_poly.type
_entity_poly.pdbx_seq_one_letter_code
_entity_poly.pdbx_strand_id
1 'polypeptide(L)'
;MLTYDLLPDDVFNRIDLPNYLGSGQDFYIMDAATGDAIYWFTRAGFISDSNSTDGSPWNASTPSNWPAGCQANDAVDADGNPNGLFDEATGQKTTQRGVLCYGDVDSDNTITESLRSLFVNFNFDTETRKGQEIRAQLGLRYEEVEQLSTSLTNVPSNTAWSLGDFDYGLSVGLVTEGPVFFSTPGESDYFLPNFNMTFEHAENRIIRLSASKTISRPDLEQMRASVDIGSTDVRYPITLNVGNPALEPYEAINYDLAYEYYYKEGSYAAINYFHKELDGYHGSEMYSGGFNNVRDVTRGPRGVLITPENDNALCDIHSWACGWSTAYDYAWYMLTNETFVCGDAQDCIPNPGVLFSHSNAVFLGNEDDPLYQFNIALPTNRFGGTIEGFELAAQHLFDNGFGVIANLTLVDGDTNADPSIIGEQFALGGFGDAGNFAVFYENEKYSTRLSYNWKGETYAGMDQYNPLFIEERGQVDLTATYNLNDKGAIFFEAINLTDEEVRLFSRYEEMLFLFQDHGTIYKAGFRYKF
;
A
#
# COMPACT_ATOMS: atom_id res chain seq x y z
N MET A 1 7.47 14.42 12.07
CA MET A 1 7.33 15.57 12.99
C MET A 1 8.60 16.43 12.96
N LEU A 2 9.12 16.72 11.74
CA LEU A 2 10.45 17.33 11.50
C LEU A 2 10.41 18.86 11.32
N THR A 3 9.22 19.47 11.32
CA THR A 3 9.04 20.90 11.02
C THR A 3 9.13 21.82 12.22
N TYR A 4 9.03 21.30 13.45
CA TYR A 4 9.02 22.12 14.68
C TYR A 4 10.41 22.69 15.00
N ASP A 5 11.49 21.91 14.81
CA ASP A 5 12.86 22.35 15.14
C ASP A 5 13.40 23.45 14.20
N LEU A 6 12.73 23.69 13.08
CA LEU A 6 13.14 24.64 12.04
C LEU A 6 12.56 26.04 12.20
N LEU A 7 11.58 26.22 13.08
CA LEU A 7 10.82 27.46 13.20
C LEU A 7 10.92 27.99 14.63
N PRO A 8 11.11 29.32 14.83
CA PRO A 8 11.06 29.87 16.17
C PRO A 8 9.65 29.69 16.79
N ASP A 9 9.60 29.47 18.11
CA ASP A 9 8.37 29.14 18.86
C ASP A 9 7.26 30.22 18.73
N ASP A 10 7.58 31.40 18.20
CA ASP A 10 6.69 32.53 17.99
C ASP A 10 5.95 32.51 16.64
N VAL A 11 6.30 31.59 15.73
CA VAL A 11 5.71 31.47 14.39
C VAL A 11 4.31 30.86 14.42
N PHE A 12 4.14 29.85 15.25
CA PHE A 12 2.88 29.15 15.41
C PHE A 12 2.39 29.36 16.85
N ASN A 13 1.22 29.96 17.00
CA ASN A 13 0.59 30.00 18.31
C ASN A 13 0.10 28.59 18.63
N ARG A 14 0.70 27.96 19.63
CA ARG A 14 0.16 26.73 20.18
C ARG A 14 -1.17 27.03 20.85
N ILE A 15 -2.25 26.66 20.20
CA ILE A 15 -3.59 26.66 20.78
C ILE A 15 -3.82 25.30 21.41
N ASP A 16 -4.01 25.31 22.72
CA ASP A 16 -4.45 24.15 23.47
C ASP A 16 -5.99 24.10 23.44
N LEU A 17 -6.55 23.06 22.81
CA LEU A 17 -7.97 22.81 22.80
C LEU A 17 -8.29 21.64 23.73
N PRO A 18 -8.85 21.91 24.93
CA PRO A 18 -9.15 20.86 25.88
C PRO A 18 -10.26 19.95 25.34
N ASN A 19 -9.96 18.65 25.30
CA ASN A 19 -10.89 17.59 24.89
C ASN A 19 -11.49 17.80 23.48
N TYR A 20 -10.71 18.36 22.55
CA TYR A 20 -11.13 18.51 21.15
C TYR A 20 -11.48 17.15 20.56
N LEU A 21 -12.67 17.03 19.97
CA LEU A 21 -13.24 15.79 19.42
C LEU A 21 -13.35 14.61 20.41
N GLY A 22 -13.37 14.88 21.72
CA GLY A 22 -13.57 13.83 22.73
C GLY A 22 -12.34 12.94 22.97
N SER A 23 -11.15 13.40 22.56
CA SER A 23 -9.89 12.65 22.68
C SER A 23 -9.46 12.35 24.12
N GLY A 24 -10.09 12.97 25.14
CA GLY A 24 -9.73 12.81 26.54
C GLY A 24 -8.35 13.37 26.91
N GLN A 25 -7.71 14.09 26.00
CA GLN A 25 -6.40 14.75 26.17
C GLN A 25 -6.45 16.15 25.53
N ASP A 26 -5.51 17.01 25.92
CA ASP A 26 -5.33 18.33 25.32
C ASP A 26 -4.87 18.17 23.86
N PHE A 27 -5.59 18.78 22.92
CA PHE A 27 -5.23 18.75 21.50
C PHE A 27 -4.56 20.06 21.12
N TYR A 28 -3.30 19.97 20.69
CA TYR A 28 -2.51 21.13 20.32
C TYR A 28 -2.65 21.42 18.83
N ILE A 29 -3.27 22.55 18.48
CA ILE A 29 -3.28 23.07 17.11
C ILE A 29 -2.30 24.23 17.02
N MET A 30 -1.49 24.23 15.98
CA MET A 30 -0.62 25.34 15.64
C MET A 30 -1.41 26.33 14.76
N ASP A 31 -1.73 27.50 15.31
CA ASP A 31 -2.44 28.57 14.59
C ASP A 31 -1.48 29.67 14.15
N ALA A 32 -1.45 29.96 12.85
CA ALA A 32 -0.69 31.05 12.26
C ALA A 32 -1.54 31.76 11.21
N ALA A 33 -1.35 33.07 11.07
CA ALA A 33 -1.95 33.80 9.96
C ALA A 33 -1.46 33.18 8.64
N THR A 34 -2.35 33.03 7.67
CA THR A 34 -2.01 32.39 6.38
C THR A 34 -0.80 33.03 5.70
N GLY A 35 -0.62 34.36 5.85
CA GLY A 35 0.56 35.07 5.34
C GLY A 35 1.86 34.67 6.04
N ASP A 36 1.83 34.44 7.35
CA ASP A 36 3.00 34.00 8.13
C ASP A 36 3.32 32.53 7.83
N ALA A 37 2.30 31.68 7.74
CA ALA A 37 2.48 30.29 7.31
C ALA A 37 3.13 30.24 5.91
N ILE A 38 2.59 30.97 4.92
CA ILE A 38 3.18 31.05 3.57
C ILE A 38 4.61 31.58 3.63
N TYR A 39 4.88 32.63 4.42
CA TYR A 39 6.22 33.20 4.59
C TYR A 39 7.21 32.15 5.11
N TRP A 40 6.83 31.40 6.15
CA TRP A 40 7.71 30.41 6.78
C TRP A 40 7.86 29.12 5.97
N PHE A 41 6.80 28.62 5.33
CA PHE A 41 6.90 27.50 4.39
C PHE A 41 7.76 27.87 3.16
N THR A 42 7.70 29.13 2.71
CA THR A 42 8.61 29.63 1.67
C THR A 42 10.06 29.70 2.15
N ARG A 43 10.29 30.11 3.40
CA ARG A 43 11.63 30.24 4.00
C ARG A 43 12.26 28.90 4.35
N ALA A 44 11.44 27.89 4.67
CA ALA A 44 11.84 26.52 4.91
C ALA A 44 11.95 25.68 3.62
N GLY A 45 11.74 26.29 2.44
CA GLY A 45 11.96 25.63 1.15
C GLY A 45 10.83 24.72 0.67
N PHE A 46 9.69 24.66 1.38
CA PHE A 46 8.53 23.86 0.97
C PHE A 46 7.72 24.52 -0.16
N ILE A 47 7.92 25.82 -0.39
CA ILE A 47 7.26 26.61 -1.43
C ILE A 47 8.34 27.52 -2.03
N SER A 48 8.54 27.53 -3.36
CA SER A 48 9.47 28.47 -3.99
C SER A 48 8.74 29.39 -4.97
N ASP A 49 9.00 30.70 -4.85
CA ASP A 49 8.91 31.66 -5.94
C ASP A 49 10.35 32.03 -6.28
N SER A 50 10.95 31.27 -7.20
CA SER A 50 12.31 31.54 -7.68
C SER A 50 12.36 32.67 -8.70
N ASN A 51 11.26 33.38 -9.00
CA ASN A 51 11.25 34.43 -10.01
C ASN A 51 10.41 35.64 -9.58
N SER A 52 10.92 36.41 -8.62
CA SER A 52 10.29 37.61 -8.05
C SER A 52 10.16 38.81 -9.01
N THR A 53 10.23 38.61 -10.33
CA THR A 53 10.26 39.69 -11.34
C THR A 53 9.21 39.60 -12.45
N ASP A 54 8.47 38.50 -12.62
CA ASP A 54 7.53 38.34 -13.74
C ASP A 54 6.04 38.23 -13.35
N GLY A 55 5.73 38.11 -12.06
CA GLY A 55 4.35 38.02 -11.59
C GLY A 55 3.65 36.70 -11.91
N SER A 56 4.39 35.62 -12.16
CA SER A 56 3.82 34.28 -12.26
C SER A 56 3.25 33.79 -10.92
N PRO A 57 2.20 32.93 -10.91
CA PRO A 57 1.67 32.35 -9.68
C PRO A 57 2.70 31.50 -8.95
N TRP A 58 2.64 31.51 -7.62
CA TRP A 58 3.46 30.79 -6.62
C TRP A 58 3.63 29.26 -6.78
N ASN A 59 3.16 28.64 -7.87
CA ASN A 59 3.20 27.18 -8.09
C ASN A 59 4.05 26.75 -9.31
N ALA A 60 4.92 27.63 -9.84
CA ALA A 60 5.72 27.32 -11.03
C ALA A 60 6.73 26.16 -10.82
N SER A 61 7.07 25.82 -9.57
CA SER A 61 7.98 24.73 -9.22
C SER A 61 7.24 23.68 -8.38
N THR A 62 6.89 22.56 -9.00
CA THR A 62 6.49 21.32 -8.30
C THR A 62 7.75 20.51 -7.95
N PRO A 63 7.68 19.50 -7.05
CA PRO A 63 8.82 18.63 -6.73
C PRO A 63 9.49 18.00 -7.97
N SER A 64 8.75 17.85 -9.08
CA SER A 64 9.26 17.41 -10.38
C SER A 64 10.16 18.40 -11.13
N ASN A 65 10.29 19.64 -10.64
CA ASN A 65 10.95 20.77 -11.33
C ASN A 65 12.11 21.33 -10.51
N TRP A 66 12.39 20.76 -9.34
CA TRP A 66 13.52 21.15 -8.51
C TRP A 66 14.83 20.86 -9.27
N PRO A 67 15.96 21.49 -8.93
CA PRO A 67 17.26 21.09 -9.45
C PRO A 67 17.60 19.67 -8.99
N ALA A 68 18.03 18.80 -9.91
CA ALA A 68 18.48 17.44 -9.61
C ALA A 68 19.79 17.48 -8.79
N GLY A 69 19.78 16.83 -7.63
CA GLY A 69 20.95 16.63 -6.79
C GLY A 69 21.31 17.84 -5.93
N CYS A 70 21.59 17.60 -4.65
CA CYS A 70 22.31 18.58 -3.82
C CYS A 70 23.69 18.78 -4.44
N GLN A 71 23.95 19.93 -5.06
CA GLN A 71 25.33 20.29 -5.31
C GLN A 71 25.94 20.60 -3.93
N ALA A 72 26.97 19.86 -3.52
CA ALA A 72 27.61 19.98 -2.21
C ALA A 72 28.00 21.42 -1.80
N ASN A 73 28.06 22.35 -2.76
CA ASN A 73 28.27 23.79 -2.54
C ASN A 73 27.03 24.54 -1.98
N ASP A 74 25.91 23.88 -1.75
CA ASP A 74 24.76 24.51 -1.09
C ASP A 74 24.81 24.35 0.43
N ALA A 75 25.71 23.48 0.93
CA ALA A 75 26.01 23.30 2.35
C ALA A 75 27.22 24.13 2.82
N VAL A 76 27.95 24.79 1.92
CA VAL A 76 29.02 25.76 2.24
C VAL A 76 29.05 26.91 1.23
N ASP A 77 29.19 28.17 1.68
CA ASP A 77 29.34 29.30 0.75
C ASP A 77 30.65 29.25 -0.05
N ALA A 78 30.83 30.17 -1.00
CA ALA A 78 32.02 30.23 -1.87
C ALA A 78 33.35 30.45 -1.10
N ASP A 79 33.27 30.79 0.19
CA ASP A 79 34.40 30.98 1.09
C ASP A 79 34.60 29.77 2.05
N GLY A 80 33.76 28.74 1.95
CA GLY A 80 33.86 27.48 2.71
C GLY A 80 33.11 27.47 4.05
N ASN A 81 32.22 28.43 4.31
CA ASN A 81 31.45 28.48 5.57
C ASN A 81 30.17 27.64 5.48
N PRO A 82 29.80 26.83 6.49
CA PRO A 82 28.59 26.01 6.44
C PRO A 82 27.30 26.82 6.23
N ASN A 83 26.59 26.52 5.14
CA ASN A 83 25.19 26.84 4.94
C ASN A 83 24.32 25.76 5.62
N GLY A 84 24.53 25.56 6.92
CA GLY A 84 23.62 24.84 7.80
C GLY A 84 22.66 25.80 8.50
N LEU A 85 21.62 25.30 9.17
CA LEU A 85 20.72 26.12 10.00
C LEU A 85 21.43 26.82 11.17
N PHE A 86 22.63 26.35 11.52
CA PHE A 86 23.50 26.89 12.56
C PHE A 86 24.96 26.88 12.10
N ASP A 87 25.71 27.89 12.52
CA ASP A 87 27.17 27.91 12.43
C ASP A 87 27.72 27.04 13.57
N GLU A 88 28.35 25.92 13.22
CA GLU A 88 28.81 24.92 14.17
C GLU A 88 29.93 25.42 15.11
N ALA A 89 30.70 26.43 14.70
CA ALA A 89 31.75 26.99 15.56
C ALA A 89 31.18 27.88 16.67
N THR A 90 29.99 28.45 16.45
CA THR A 90 29.40 29.45 17.36
C THR A 90 28.06 29.04 17.94
N GLY A 91 27.44 27.98 17.43
CA GLY A 91 26.09 27.54 17.78
C GLY A 91 24.99 28.56 17.43
N GLN A 92 25.31 29.58 16.64
CA GLN A 92 24.37 30.64 16.25
C GLN A 92 23.58 30.19 15.03
N LYS A 93 22.26 30.49 15.01
CA LYS A 93 21.43 30.29 13.82
C LYS A 93 22.02 31.07 12.65
N THR A 94 22.27 30.42 11.52
CA THR A 94 22.74 31.13 10.33
C THR A 94 21.60 31.99 9.78
N THR A 95 21.97 33.04 9.04
CA THR A 95 21.00 33.92 8.38
C THR A 95 20.70 33.49 6.93
N GLN A 96 21.28 32.37 6.47
CA GLN A 96 21.18 31.87 5.10
C GLN A 96 20.30 30.62 5.00
N ARG A 97 19.67 30.42 3.84
CA ARG A 97 18.60 29.45 3.59
C ARG A 97 19.15 28.03 3.47
N GLY A 98 18.49 27.03 4.08
CA GLY A 98 18.61 25.64 3.65
C GLY A 98 17.65 25.40 2.49
N VAL A 99 18.11 24.76 1.41
CA VAL A 99 17.26 24.32 0.30
C VAL A 99 16.94 22.85 0.51
N LEU A 100 15.65 22.48 0.49
CA LEU A 100 15.23 21.09 0.34
C LEU A 100 15.43 20.70 -1.13
N CYS A 101 16.44 19.88 -1.40
CA CYS A 101 16.63 19.26 -2.71
C CYS A 101 16.06 17.84 -2.69
N TYR A 102 15.57 17.35 -3.83
CA TYR A 102 15.33 15.91 -3.95
C TYR A 102 16.67 15.22 -4.18
N GLY A 103 16.86 14.08 -3.51
CA GLY A 103 18.01 13.22 -3.73
C GLY A 103 18.00 12.63 -5.13
N ASP A 104 19.06 11.89 -5.47
CA ASP A 104 19.08 11.09 -6.68
C ASP A 104 17.91 10.09 -6.69
N VAL A 105 17.55 9.61 -7.88
CA VAL A 105 16.49 8.60 -8.01
C VAL A 105 16.91 7.32 -7.29
N ASP A 106 16.23 6.98 -6.19
CA ASP A 106 16.50 5.76 -5.40
C ASP A 106 16.30 4.47 -6.23
N SER A 107 15.26 4.46 -7.06
CA SER A 107 15.10 3.47 -8.11
C SER A 107 14.33 3.99 -9.32
N ASP A 108 14.76 3.59 -10.52
CA ASP A 108 14.04 3.78 -11.78
C ASP A 108 13.69 2.39 -12.34
N ASN A 109 12.40 2.13 -12.54
CA ASN A 109 11.89 0.83 -12.93
C ASN A 109 11.07 0.98 -14.21
N THR A 110 11.39 0.18 -15.22
CA THR A 110 10.67 0.11 -16.49
C THR A 110 10.32 -1.34 -16.80
N ILE A 111 9.04 -1.60 -16.98
CA ILE A 111 8.53 -2.90 -17.42
C ILE A 111 7.96 -2.72 -18.83
N THR A 112 8.45 -3.52 -19.77
CA THR A 112 7.95 -3.56 -21.15
C THR A 112 7.34 -4.91 -21.43
N GLU A 113 6.09 -4.93 -21.90
CA GLU A 113 5.37 -6.16 -22.27
C GLU A 113 4.98 -6.14 -23.75
N SER A 114 5.13 -7.29 -24.41
CA SER A 114 4.65 -7.56 -25.76
C SER A 114 3.71 -8.76 -25.73
N LEU A 115 2.46 -8.53 -26.12
CA LEU A 115 1.41 -9.54 -26.09
C LEU A 115 1.02 -9.97 -27.50
N ARG A 116 1.06 -11.27 -27.77
CA ARG A 116 0.56 -11.87 -29.01
C ARG A 116 -0.64 -12.75 -28.67
N SER A 117 -1.81 -12.41 -29.21
CA SER A 117 -3.03 -13.17 -28.95
C SER A 117 -3.69 -13.65 -30.23
N LEU A 118 -4.14 -14.91 -30.23
CA LEU A 118 -5.02 -15.49 -31.25
C LEU A 118 -6.34 -15.87 -30.60
N PHE A 119 -7.47 -15.41 -31.13
CA PHE A 119 -8.79 -15.76 -30.64
C PHE A 119 -9.72 -16.23 -31.76
N VAL A 120 -10.58 -17.19 -31.43
CA VAL A 120 -11.63 -17.73 -32.31
C VAL A 120 -12.90 -17.88 -31.51
N ASN A 121 -14.00 -17.32 -32.01
CA ASN A 121 -15.33 -17.43 -31.39
C ASN A 121 -16.30 -18.14 -32.33
N PHE A 122 -16.95 -19.17 -31.82
CA PHE A 122 -18.05 -19.88 -32.48
C PHE A 122 -19.36 -19.48 -31.80
N ASN A 123 -20.29 -18.94 -32.58
CA ASN A 123 -21.63 -18.57 -32.09
C ASN A 123 -22.66 -19.52 -32.72
N PHE A 124 -23.49 -20.11 -31.88
CA PHE A 124 -24.55 -21.04 -32.26
C PHE A 124 -25.89 -20.43 -31.84
N ASP A 125 -26.85 -20.47 -32.75
CA ASP A 125 -28.23 -20.06 -32.52
C ASP A 125 -29.13 -21.12 -33.16
N THR A 126 -30.06 -21.67 -32.38
CA THR A 126 -30.97 -22.70 -32.83
C THR A 126 -32.26 -22.72 -32.02
N GLU A 127 -33.30 -23.31 -32.59
CA GLU A 127 -34.57 -23.53 -31.93
C GLU A 127 -34.86 -25.03 -31.83
N THR A 128 -35.38 -25.48 -30.68
CA THR A 128 -35.85 -26.86 -30.57
C THR A 128 -37.12 -27.06 -31.41
N ARG A 129 -37.52 -28.32 -31.63
CA ARG A 129 -38.81 -28.63 -32.30
C ARG A 129 -40.04 -28.04 -31.61
N LYS A 130 -39.90 -27.59 -30.36
CA LYS A 130 -40.97 -26.96 -29.56
C LYS A 130 -40.91 -25.43 -29.61
N GLY A 131 -40.02 -24.83 -30.40
CA GLY A 131 -39.82 -23.37 -30.48
C GLY A 131 -39.08 -22.78 -29.28
N GLN A 132 -38.26 -23.57 -28.58
CA GLN A 132 -37.43 -23.08 -27.47
C GLN A 132 -36.08 -22.61 -28.02
N GLU A 133 -35.70 -21.37 -27.73
CA GLU A 133 -34.44 -20.79 -28.21
C GLU A 133 -33.23 -21.31 -27.41
N ILE A 134 -32.17 -21.69 -28.13
CA ILE A 134 -30.87 -22.04 -27.57
C ILE A 134 -29.81 -21.20 -28.27
N ARG A 135 -29.07 -20.42 -27.50
CA ARG A 135 -27.89 -19.69 -27.94
C ARG A 135 -26.68 -20.20 -27.20
N ALA A 136 -25.60 -20.51 -27.89
CA ALA A 136 -24.35 -20.91 -27.28
C ALA A 136 -23.16 -20.21 -27.94
N GLN A 137 -22.13 -19.93 -27.16
CA GLN A 137 -20.88 -19.37 -27.62
C GLN A 137 -19.74 -20.21 -27.06
N LEU A 138 -18.80 -20.58 -27.92
CA LEU A 138 -17.51 -21.16 -27.55
C LEU A 138 -16.41 -20.22 -28.03
N GLY A 139 -15.69 -19.60 -27.11
CA GLY A 139 -14.51 -18.80 -27.39
C GLY A 139 -13.25 -19.55 -27.00
N LEU A 140 -12.24 -19.51 -27.87
CA LEU A 140 -10.90 -20.01 -27.60
C LEU A 140 -9.93 -18.85 -27.78
N ARG A 141 -9.06 -18.60 -26.81
CA ARG A 141 -7.98 -17.63 -26.91
C ARG A 141 -6.67 -18.28 -26.50
N TYR A 142 -5.63 -18.06 -27.28
CA TYR A 142 -4.24 -18.32 -26.91
C TYR A 142 -3.52 -16.98 -26.81
N GLU A 143 -2.75 -16.79 -25.75
CA GLU A 143 -1.98 -15.58 -25.50
C GLU A 143 -0.55 -15.94 -25.13
N GLU A 144 0.41 -15.27 -25.73
CA GLU A 144 1.84 -15.35 -25.43
C GLU A 144 2.28 -13.96 -24.99
N VAL A 145 2.97 -13.88 -23.86
CA VAL A 145 3.45 -12.65 -23.25
C VAL A 145 4.96 -12.73 -23.11
N GLU A 146 5.65 -11.80 -23.78
CA GLU A 146 7.08 -11.55 -23.59
C GLU A 146 7.22 -10.28 -22.74
N GLN A 147 7.93 -10.34 -21.63
CA GLN A 147 8.16 -9.22 -20.72
C GLN A 147 9.66 -8.96 -20.55
N LEU A 148 10.03 -7.69 -20.38
CA LEU A 148 11.35 -7.26 -19.95
C LEU A 148 11.23 -6.25 -18.82
N SER A 149 11.72 -6.61 -17.64
CA SER A 149 11.83 -5.71 -16.49
C SER A 149 13.25 -5.18 -16.41
N THR A 150 13.40 -3.86 -16.45
CA THR A 150 14.68 -3.17 -16.26
C THR A 150 14.59 -2.25 -15.08
N SER A 151 15.59 -2.29 -14.20
CA SER A 151 15.63 -1.49 -12.99
C SER A 151 17.00 -0.88 -12.79
N LEU A 152 17.06 0.36 -12.32
CA LEU A 152 18.26 1.05 -11.90
C LEU A 152 18.08 1.36 -10.41
N THR A 153 18.83 0.70 -9.52
CA THR A 153 18.58 0.79 -8.07
C THR A 153 19.85 0.61 -7.25
N ASN A 154 19.90 1.18 -6.05
CA ASN A 154 20.98 0.94 -5.10
C ASN A 154 20.87 -0.47 -4.52
N VAL A 155 22.00 -1.15 -4.36
CA VAL A 155 22.05 -2.49 -3.76
C VAL A 155 22.99 -2.52 -2.57
N PRO A 156 22.70 -3.36 -1.56
CA PRO A 156 23.66 -3.64 -0.49
C PRO A 156 24.98 -4.13 -1.06
N SER A 157 26.11 -3.50 -0.70
CA SER A 157 27.45 -3.91 -1.13
C SER A 157 28.33 -4.36 0.03
N ASN A 158 28.18 -3.75 1.20
CA ASN A 158 28.91 -4.14 2.41
C ASN A 158 28.16 -3.73 3.68
N THR A 159 28.66 -4.12 4.84
CA THR A 159 28.29 -3.50 6.13
C THR A 159 29.44 -2.62 6.62
N ALA A 160 29.09 -1.60 7.38
CA ALA A 160 30.02 -0.69 8.02
C ALA A 160 29.79 -0.67 9.54
N TRP A 161 30.88 -0.55 10.29
CA TRP A 161 30.88 -0.42 11.74
C TRP A 161 31.67 0.83 12.12
N SER A 162 30.96 1.78 12.72
CA SER A 162 31.48 3.07 13.14
C SER A 162 31.07 3.34 14.60
N LEU A 163 31.53 4.47 15.14
CA LEU A 163 31.00 5.03 16.37
C LEU A 163 30.55 6.46 16.08
N GLY A 164 29.24 6.72 16.09
CA GLY A 164 28.67 8.06 15.92
C GLY A 164 28.83 8.67 14.53
N ASP A 165 29.00 7.84 13.49
CA ASP A 165 29.09 8.28 12.10
C ASP A 165 27.76 8.05 11.38
N PHE A 166 26.99 9.12 11.17
CA PHE A 166 25.64 9.02 10.61
C PHE A 166 25.62 8.54 9.15
N ASP A 167 26.68 8.80 8.38
CA ASP A 167 26.76 8.42 6.97
C ASP A 167 26.76 6.90 6.77
N TYR A 168 27.26 6.16 7.77
CA TYR A 168 27.38 4.71 7.77
C TYR A 168 26.58 4.03 8.89
N GLY A 169 25.68 4.76 9.52
CA GLY A 169 24.91 4.32 10.68
C GLY A 169 25.64 4.53 12.02
N LEU A 170 24.87 4.87 13.05
CA LEU A 170 25.36 5.27 14.38
C LEU A 170 26.32 4.27 15.06
N SER A 171 26.10 2.98 14.84
CA SER A 171 27.01 1.92 15.31
C SER A 171 27.29 0.95 14.15
N VAL A 172 26.24 0.34 13.58
CA VAL A 172 26.38 -0.54 12.42
C VAL A 172 25.39 -0.10 11.36
N GLY A 173 25.84 -0.04 10.11
CA GLY A 173 25.00 0.30 8.99
C GLY A 173 25.31 -0.52 7.75
N LEU A 174 24.52 -0.26 6.72
CA LEU A 174 24.64 -0.90 5.43
C LEU A 174 25.27 0.07 4.44
N VAL A 175 26.34 -0.37 3.79
CA VAL A 175 26.91 0.34 2.65
C VAL A 175 26.18 -0.14 1.41
N THR A 176 25.71 0.80 0.61
CA THR A 176 25.09 0.53 -0.68
C THR A 176 25.97 1.00 -1.81
N GLU A 177 25.98 0.27 -2.91
CA GLU A 177 26.57 0.71 -4.17
C GLU A 177 25.46 0.88 -5.19
N GLY A 178 25.57 1.92 -6.01
CA GLY A 178 24.63 2.12 -7.09
C GLY A 178 24.49 3.56 -7.56
N PRO A 179 23.57 3.78 -8.52
CA PRO A 179 22.55 2.81 -8.91
C PRO A 179 23.08 1.74 -9.90
N VAL A 180 22.73 0.47 -9.65
CA VAL A 180 23.09 -0.70 -10.47
C VAL A 180 21.93 -1.05 -11.41
N PHE A 181 22.27 -1.34 -12.67
CA PHE A 181 21.29 -1.72 -13.69
C PHE A 181 21.03 -3.23 -13.68
N PHE A 182 19.76 -3.60 -13.52
CA PHE A 182 19.23 -4.95 -13.64
C PHE A 182 18.35 -5.05 -14.88
N SER A 183 18.40 -6.19 -15.55
CA SER A 183 17.50 -6.51 -16.66
C SER A 183 17.15 -7.99 -16.59
N THR A 184 15.86 -8.28 -16.47
CA THR A 184 15.35 -9.64 -16.35
C THR A 184 14.20 -9.84 -17.34
N PRO A 185 14.34 -10.78 -18.29
CA PRO A 185 13.25 -11.16 -19.18
C PRO A 185 12.30 -12.15 -18.49
N GLY A 186 11.03 -12.15 -18.93
CA GLY A 186 10.01 -13.13 -18.57
C GLY A 186 9.22 -13.54 -19.81
N GLU A 187 8.74 -14.78 -19.84
CA GLU A 187 7.90 -15.31 -20.91
C GLU A 187 6.82 -16.22 -20.31
N SER A 188 5.58 -16.09 -20.78
CA SER A 188 4.47 -16.95 -20.37
C SER A 188 3.46 -17.14 -21.50
N ASP A 189 2.75 -18.26 -21.50
CA ASP A 189 1.67 -18.55 -22.44
C ASP A 189 0.43 -19.10 -21.75
N TYR A 190 -0.74 -18.75 -22.30
CA TYR A 190 -2.04 -19.07 -21.72
C TYR A 190 -3.04 -19.52 -22.77
N PHE A 191 -3.74 -20.62 -22.48
CA PHE A 191 -4.92 -21.05 -23.22
C PHE A 191 -6.19 -20.79 -22.40
N LEU A 192 -7.06 -19.92 -22.92
CA LEU A 192 -8.21 -19.34 -22.24
C LEU A 192 -9.52 -19.68 -22.97
N PRO A 193 -10.06 -20.91 -22.78
CA PRO A 193 -11.38 -21.26 -23.27
C PRO A 193 -12.48 -20.57 -22.47
N ASN A 194 -13.57 -20.21 -23.14
CA ASN A 194 -14.81 -19.78 -22.53
C ASN A 194 -16.00 -20.38 -23.27
N PHE A 195 -17.02 -20.75 -22.50
CA PHE A 195 -18.27 -21.28 -23.00
C PHE A 195 -19.42 -20.58 -22.29
N ASN A 196 -20.39 -20.10 -23.07
CA ASN A 196 -21.61 -19.49 -22.57
C ASN A 196 -22.80 -20.12 -23.29
N MET A 197 -23.86 -20.46 -22.55
CA MET A 197 -25.10 -20.97 -23.12
C MET A 197 -26.29 -20.28 -22.47
N THR A 198 -27.29 -19.96 -23.27
CA THR A 198 -28.61 -19.49 -22.84
C THR A 198 -29.66 -20.39 -23.46
N PHE A 199 -30.55 -20.92 -22.64
CA PHE A 199 -31.64 -21.79 -23.07
C PHE A 199 -32.97 -21.27 -22.51
N GLU A 200 -33.84 -20.78 -23.39
CA GLU A 200 -35.21 -20.44 -23.03
C GLU A 200 -36.08 -21.70 -23.08
N HIS A 201 -36.12 -22.44 -21.98
CA HIS A 201 -36.84 -23.72 -21.91
C HIS A 201 -38.37 -23.57 -21.88
N ALA A 202 -38.88 -22.38 -21.63
CA ALA A 202 -40.29 -22.01 -21.76
C ALA A 202 -40.38 -20.49 -21.86
N GLU A 203 -41.51 -19.98 -22.34
CA GLU A 203 -41.76 -18.54 -22.47
C GLU A 203 -41.40 -17.82 -21.16
N ASN A 204 -40.46 -16.88 -21.25
CA ASN A 204 -39.96 -16.07 -20.14
C ASN A 204 -39.22 -16.86 -19.03
N ARG A 205 -38.72 -18.07 -19.33
CA ARG A 205 -37.95 -18.89 -18.38
C ARG A 205 -36.63 -19.33 -18.98
N ILE A 206 -35.55 -18.72 -18.49
CA ILE A 206 -34.23 -18.81 -19.08
C ILE A 206 -33.30 -19.57 -18.14
N ILE A 207 -32.51 -20.49 -18.69
CA ILE A 207 -31.37 -21.12 -18.02
C ILE A 207 -30.10 -20.57 -18.67
N ARG A 208 -29.12 -20.16 -17.87
CA ARG A 208 -27.79 -19.76 -18.34
C ARG A 208 -26.72 -20.67 -17.75
N LEU A 209 -25.75 -21.02 -18.57
CA LEU A 209 -24.54 -21.73 -18.18
C LEU A 209 -23.34 -20.91 -18.64
N SER A 210 -22.35 -20.72 -17.77
CA SER A 210 -21.04 -20.20 -18.15
C SER A 210 -19.95 -21.10 -17.59
N ALA A 211 -18.89 -21.30 -18.37
CA ALA A 211 -17.66 -21.94 -17.92
C ALA A 211 -16.49 -21.24 -18.60
N SER A 212 -15.50 -20.77 -17.84
CA SER A 212 -14.36 -20.06 -18.42
C SER A 212 -13.09 -20.20 -17.61
N LYS A 213 -11.95 -20.16 -18.31
CA LYS A 213 -10.64 -19.97 -17.71
C LYS A 213 -10.18 -18.54 -17.97
N THR A 214 -9.81 -17.83 -16.91
CA THR A 214 -9.36 -16.44 -16.94
C THR A 214 -8.03 -16.28 -16.22
N ILE A 215 -7.34 -15.17 -16.49
CA ILE A 215 -6.08 -14.82 -15.82
C ILE A 215 -6.16 -13.40 -15.28
N SER A 216 -5.40 -13.15 -14.23
CA SER A 216 -5.16 -11.83 -13.66
C SER A 216 -3.67 -11.56 -13.59
N ARG A 217 -3.23 -10.45 -14.21
CA ARG A 217 -1.81 -10.11 -14.24
C ARG A 217 -1.32 -9.61 -12.88
N PRO A 218 -0.04 -9.83 -12.55
CA PRO A 218 0.54 -9.27 -11.34
C PRO A 218 0.59 -7.74 -11.38
N ASP A 219 0.72 -7.13 -10.20
CA ASP A 219 0.96 -5.70 -10.11
C ASP A 219 2.36 -5.35 -10.67
N LEU A 220 2.46 -4.22 -11.36
CA LEU A 220 3.71 -3.74 -11.95
C LEU A 220 4.79 -3.55 -10.86
N GLU A 221 4.40 -3.10 -9.67
CA GLU A 221 5.33 -2.92 -8.54
C GLU A 221 5.96 -4.24 -8.07
N GLN A 222 5.24 -5.36 -8.22
CA GLN A 222 5.74 -6.69 -7.87
C GLN A 222 6.65 -7.26 -8.95
N MET A 223 6.57 -6.79 -10.20
CA MET A 223 7.34 -7.30 -11.34
C MET A 223 8.63 -6.51 -11.62
N ARG A 224 8.93 -5.48 -10.84
CA ARG A 224 10.20 -4.73 -10.97
C ARG A 224 11.40 -5.62 -10.65
N ALA A 225 12.55 -5.34 -11.23
CA ALA A 225 13.80 -6.02 -10.92
C ALA A 225 14.61 -5.33 -9.80
N SER A 226 14.04 -4.31 -9.14
CA SER A 226 14.71 -3.55 -8.08
C SER A 226 14.59 -4.21 -6.71
N VAL A 227 15.41 -3.71 -5.79
CA VAL A 227 15.48 -4.11 -4.39
C VAL A 227 15.27 -2.89 -3.54
N ASP A 228 14.27 -2.92 -2.67
CA ASP A 228 14.13 -1.93 -1.61
C ASP A 228 14.78 -2.43 -0.34
N ILE A 229 15.59 -1.57 0.26
CA ILE A 229 16.33 -1.86 1.47
C ILE A 229 15.53 -1.29 2.65
N GLY A 230 15.13 -2.15 3.57
CA GLY A 230 14.48 -1.75 4.81
C GLY A 230 15.42 -0.99 5.75
N SER A 231 14.85 -0.38 6.79
CA SER A 231 15.64 0.31 7.80
C SER A 231 16.65 -0.64 8.46
N THR A 232 17.87 -0.15 8.66
CA THR A 232 18.90 -0.91 9.38
C THR A 232 18.67 -0.81 10.89
N ASP A 233 18.63 -1.96 11.56
CA ASP A 233 18.57 -2.07 13.02
C ASP A 233 19.54 -3.17 13.46
N VAL A 234 20.44 -2.87 14.38
CA VAL A 234 21.46 -3.84 14.84
C VAL A 234 20.87 -5.06 15.55
N ARG A 235 19.61 -4.99 15.98
CA ARG A 235 18.93 -6.06 16.73
C ARG A 235 18.23 -7.07 15.82
N TYR A 236 17.96 -6.71 14.56
CA TYR A 236 17.20 -7.54 13.63
C TYR A 236 17.87 -7.57 12.25
N PRO A 237 17.80 -8.71 11.52
CA PRO A 237 18.25 -8.73 10.14
C PRO A 237 17.58 -7.63 9.29
N ILE A 238 18.33 -7.05 8.36
CA ILE A 238 17.80 -6.06 7.42
C ILE A 238 16.85 -6.79 6.47
N THR A 239 15.66 -6.23 6.28
CA THR A 239 14.70 -6.75 5.31
C THR A 239 14.97 -6.17 3.93
N LEU A 240 15.06 -7.02 2.91
CA LEU A 240 15.13 -6.63 1.50
C LEU A 240 13.81 -7.01 0.83
N ASN A 241 13.11 -6.05 0.22
CA ASN A 241 11.94 -6.33 -0.61
C ASN A 241 12.41 -6.37 -2.06
N VAL A 242 12.34 -7.54 -2.67
CA VAL A 242 12.82 -7.77 -4.03
C VAL A 242 11.61 -8.01 -4.92
N GLY A 243 11.53 -7.31 -6.06
CA GLY A 243 10.49 -7.62 -7.04
C GLY A 243 10.81 -8.92 -7.81
N ASN A 244 9.80 -9.51 -8.42
CA ASN A 244 9.89 -10.75 -9.18
C ASN A 244 9.37 -10.56 -10.62
N PRO A 245 10.26 -10.28 -11.60
CA PRO A 245 9.89 -10.23 -13.02
C PRO A 245 9.42 -11.56 -13.61
N ALA A 246 9.63 -12.68 -12.90
CA ALA A 246 9.15 -14.00 -13.30
C ALA A 246 7.79 -14.35 -12.67
N LEU A 247 7.13 -13.38 -12.03
CA LEU A 247 5.81 -13.57 -11.45
C LEU A 247 4.78 -13.77 -12.57
N GLU A 248 4.13 -14.92 -12.59
CA GLU A 248 3.15 -15.25 -13.62
C GLU A 248 1.76 -14.73 -13.23
N PRO A 249 0.92 -14.30 -14.18
CA PRO A 249 -0.51 -14.14 -13.95
C PRO A 249 -1.14 -15.34 -13.22
N TYR A 250 -1.96 -15.07 -12.20
CA TYR A 250 -2.73 -16.13 -11.53
C TYR A 250 -3.97 -16.49 -12.33
N GLU A 251 -4.40 -17.75 -12.25
CA GLU A 251 -5.50 -18.29 -13.06
C GLU A 251 -6.77 -18.45 -12.23
N ALA A 252 -7.92 -18.37 -12.91
CA ALA A 252 -9.21 -18.72 -12.32
C ALA A 252 -10.04 -19.57 -13.29
N ILE A 253 -10.55 -20.70 -12.79
CA ILE A 253 -11.58 -21.49 -13.46
C ILE A 253 -12.93 -21.10 -12.86
N ASN A 254 -13.86 -20.67 -13.70
CA ASN A 254 -15.15 -20.11 -13.30
C ASN A 254 -16.28 -20.95 -13.87
N TYR A 255 -17.29 -21.26 -13.06
CA TYR A 255 -18.53 -21.91 -13.45
C TYR A 255 -19.73 -21.13 -12.91
N ASP A 256 -20.73 -20.91 -13.75
CA ASP A 256 -21.99 -20.28 -13.38
C ASP A 256 -23.18 -21.07 -13.94
N LEU A 257 -24.20 -21.25 -13.11
CA LEU A 257 -25.50 -21.82 -13.48
C LEU A 257 -26.61 -20.92 -12.94
N ALA A 258 -27.31 -20.25 -13.85
CA ALA A 258 -28.42 -19.37 -13.50
C ALA A 258 -29.75 -19.85 -14.05
N TYR A 259 -30.81 -19.58 -13.30
CA TYR A 259 -32.21 -19.69 -13.72
C TYR A 259 -32.92 -18.36 -13.51
N GLU A 260 -33.57 -17.85 -14.55
CA GLU A 260 -34.30 -16.59 -14.56
C GLU A 260 -35.76 -16.83 -14.96
N TYR A 261 -36.70 -16.21 -14.23
CA TYR A 261 -38.12 -16.26 -14.54
C TYR A 261 -38.73 -14.85 -14.59
N TYR A 262 -39.12 -14.41 -15.78
CA TYR A 262 -39.77 -13.13 -16.04
C TYR A 262 -41.29 -13.30 -16.07
N TYR A 263 -41.92 -13.23 -14.90
CA TYR A 263 -43.34 -13.60 -14.76
C TYR A 263 -44.33 -12.46 -15.04
N LYS A 264 -43.84 -11.21 -15.14
CA LYS A 264 -44.60 -10.01 -15.48
C LYS A 264 -43.65 -8.97 -16.07
N GLU A 265 -44.17 -8.06 -16.89
CA GLU A 265 -43.40 -6.91 -17.38
C GLU A 265 -42.71 -6.17 -16.22
N GLY A 266 -41.39 -6.03 -16.32
CA GLY A 266 -40.55 -5.44 -15.29
C GLY A 266 -40.47 -6.20 -13.96
N SER A 267 -40.93 -7.45 -13.89
CA SER A 267 -40.83 -8.30 -12.69
C SER A 267 -40.16 -9.64 -13.00
N TYR A 268 -39.19 -10.03 -12.17
CA TYR A 268 -38.45 -11.27 -12.36
C TYR A 268 -37.99 -11.87 -11.03
N ALA A 269 -37.64 -13.15 -11.06
CA ALA A 269 -36.89 -13.82 -10.01
C ALA A 269 -35.76 -14.63 -10.65
N ALA A 270 -34.59 -14.63 -10.02
CA ALA A 270 -33.42 -15.33 -10.49
C ALA A 270 -32.66 -15.99 -9.34
N ILE A 271 -32.05 -17.12 -9.64
CA ILE A 271 -31.07 -17.82 -8.79
C ILE A 271 -29.85 -18.15 -9.64
N ASN A 272 -28.67 -17.84 -9.14
CA ASN A 272 -27.37 -18.22 -9.71
C ASN A 272 -26.62 -19.07 -8.70
N TYR A 273 -25.94 -20.10 -9.18
CA TYR A 273 -24.89 -20.80 -8.45
C TYR A 273 -23.57 -20.49 -9.15
N PHE A 274 -22.58 -20.05 -8.38
CA PHE A 274 -21.24 -19.79 -8.89
C PHE A 274 -20.22 -20.66 -8.16
N HIS A 275 -19.18 -21.07 -8.88
CA HIS A 275 -18.02 -21.76 -8.33
C HIS A 275 -16.77 -21.27 -9.06
N LYS A 276 -15.76 -20.85 -8.30
CA LYS A 276 -14.51 -20.30 -8.78
C LYS A 276 -13.36 -21.01 -8.09
N GLU A 277 -12.43 -21.55 -8.87
CA GLU A 277 -11.16 -22.09 -8.41
C GLU A 277 -10.05 -21.14 -8.82
N LEU A 278 -9.21 -20.72 -7.86
CA LEU A 278 -8.06 -19.85 -8.05
C LEU A 278 -6.78 -20.67 -7.89
N ASP A 279 -5.82 -20.44 -8.78
CA ASP A 279 -4.50 -21.07 -8.73
C ASP A 279 -3.39 -20.04 -8.96
N GLY A 280 -2.30 -20.19 -8.21
CA GLY A 280 -1.13 -19.32 -8.31
C GLY A 280 -1.34 -17.89 -7.81
N TYR A 281 -2.32 -17.64 -6.94
CA TYR A 281 -2.56 -16.32 -6.34
C TYR A 281 -1.28 -15.81 -5.65
N HIS A 282 -0.95 -14.54 -5.91
CA HIS A 282 0.32 -13.95 -5.52
C HIS A 282 0.43 -13.82 -4.00
N GLY A 283 1.54 -14.29 -3.46
CA GLY A 283 1.93 -14.13 -2.06
C GLY A 283 3.36 -13.59 -1.96
N SER A 284 3.80 -13.25 -0.75
CA SER A 284 5.21 -12.96 -0.49
C SER A 284 5.84 -14.13 0.25
N GLU A 285 6.95 -14.64 -0.26
CA GLU A 285 7.80 -15.57 0.46
C GLU A 285 8.87 -14.79 1.22
N MET A 286 8.99 -15.03 2.53
CA MET A 286 10.06 -14.49 3.35
C MET A 286 11.07 -15.58 3.68
N TYR A 287 12.34 -15.36 3.37
CA TYR A 287 13.42 -16.28 3.74
C TYR A 287 14.68 -15.54 4.16
N SER A 288 15.49 -16.19 4.99
CA SER A 288 16.80 -15.67 5.40
C SER A 288 17.86 -16.10 4.39
N GLY A 289 18.65 -15.16 3.87
CA GLY A 289 19.71 -15.48 2.92
C GLY A 289 20.75 -14.38 2.74
N GLY A 290 21.90 -14.74 2.15
CA GLY A 290 22.89 -13.76 1.72
C GLY A 290 22.45 -13.01 0.46
N PHE A 291 22.82 -11.75 0.36
CA PHE A 291 22.56 -10.90 -0.82
C PHE A 291 23.85 -10.20 -1.24
N ASN A 292 24.13 -10.17 -2.54
CA ASN A 292 25.30 -9.50 -3.16
C ASN A 292 26.65 -9.75 -2.46
N ASN A 293 26.86 -10.94 -1.87
CA ASN A 293 28.04 -11.32 -1.08
C ASN A 293 28.39 -10.36 0.08
N VAL A 294 27.42 -9.57 0.57
CA VAL A 294 27.61 -8.67 1.70
C VAL A 294 28.04 -9.46 2.94
N ARG A 295 29.02 -8.93 3.65
CA ARG A 295 29.63 -9.53 4.85
C ARG A 295 29.10 -8.86 6.10
N ASP A 296 29.01 -9.59 7.20
CA ASP A 296 28.56 -9.08 8.50
C ASP A 296 29.77 -8.70 9.37
N VAL A 297 30.13 -7.42 9.34
CA VAL A 297 31.26 -6.81 10.08
C VAL A 297 31.24 -7.11 11.58
N THR A 298 30.07 -7.42 12.14
CA THR A 298 29.88 -7.67 13.59
C THR A 298 29.93 -9.14 13.98
N ARG A 299 29.88 -10.07 13.03
CA ARG A 299 29.81 -11.51 13.33
C ARG A 299 31.07 -12.29 13.00
N GLY A 300 32.10 -11.63 12.50
CA GLY A 300 33.44 -12.20 12.38
C GLY A 300 34.28 -12.08 13.66
N PRO A 301 35.59 -12.41 13.59
CA PRO A 301 36.49 -12.37 14.74
C PRO A 301 36.56 -11.01 15.46
N ARG A 302 36.32 -9.91 14.72
CA ARG A 302 36.30 -8.54 15.25
C ARG A 302 35.16 -8.29 16.23
N GLY A 303 34.03 -8.98 16.06
CA GLY A 303 32.85 -8.85 16.90
C GLY A 303 32.85 -9.67 18.18
N VAL A 304 33.96 -10.35 18.54
CA VAL A 304 34.01 -11.26 19.69
C VAL A 304 33.68 -10.59 21.04
N LEU A 305 33.86 -9.27 21.13
CA LEU A 305 33.54 -8.48 22.32
C LEU A 305 32.10 -7.95 22.34
N ILE A 306 31.29 -8.22 21.30
CA ILE A 306 29.86 -7.87 21.26
C ILE A 306 29.11 -8.91 22.08
N THR A 307 29.12 -8.72 23.40
CA THR A 307 28.41 -9.58 24.35
C THR A 307 27.58 -8.73 25.31
N PRO A 308 26.46 -9.24 25.85
CA PRO A 308 25.60 -8.48 26.75
C PRO A 308 26.33 -7.94 28.00
N GLU A 309 27.40 -8.62 28.44
CA GLU A 309 28.21 -8.16 29.57
C GLU A 309 28.94 -6.85 29.29
N ASN A 310 29.17 -6.52 28.02
CA ASN A 310 29.89 -5.33 27.58
C ASN A 310 28.98 -4.16 27.22
N ASP A 311 27.65 -4.28 27.35
CA ASP A 311 26.70 -3.25 26.92
C ASP A 311 26.98 -1.87 27.54
N ASN A 312 27.42 -1.85 28.80
CA ASN A 312 27.74 -0.60 29.51
C ASN A 312 29.26 -0.40 29.73
N ALA A 313 30.12 -1.26 29.18
CA ALA A 313 31.54 -1.25 29.46
C ALA A 313 32.23 0.04 29.00
N LEU A 314 31.75 0.66 27.92
CA LEU A 314 32.28 1.95 27.47
C LEU A 314 31.96 3.08 28.45
N CYS A 315 30.77 3.10 29.06
CA CYS A 315 30.40 4.06 30.10
C CYS A 315 31.28 3.92 31.36
N ASP A 316 31.66 2.68 31.73
CA ASP A 316 32.52 2.43 32.89
C ASP A 316 33.94 3.03 32.72
N ILE A 317 34.41 3.14 31.47
CA ILE A 317 35.70 3.74 31.13
C ILE A 317 35.55 5.24 30.86
N HIS A 318 34.45 5.63 30.22
CA HIS A 318 34.22 6.97 29.70
C HIS A 318 32.85 7.51 30.13
N SER A 319 32.85 8.45 31.09
CA SER A 319 31.61 9.06 31.59
C SER A 319 30.71 9.73 30.54
N TRP A 320 31.26 10.13 29.39
CA TRP A 320 30.52 10.73 28.27
C TRP A 320 29.69 9.71 27.47
N ALA A 321 30.02 8.42 27.56
CA ALA A 321 29.33 7.33 26.87
C ALA A 321 28.11 6.82 27.68
N CYS A 322 27.95 7.28 28.92
CA CYS A 322 26.90 6.81 29.81
C CYS A 322 25.50 7.21 29.34
N GLY A 323 24.60 6.22 29.31
CA GLY A 323 23.19 6.39 28.93
C GLY A 323 22.88 6.07 27.47
N TRP A 324 23.89 5.79 26.65
CA TRP A 324 23.70 5.43 25.24
C TRP A 324 24.67 4.36 24.70
N SER A 325 25.77 4.05 25.39
CA SER A 325 26.72 3.02 24.95
C SER A 325 26.08 1.63 24.83
N THR A 326 26.57 0.86 23.86
CA THR A 326 26.22 -0.55 23.62
C THR A 326 27.48 -1.44 23.57
N ALA A 327 27.30 -2.76 23.54
CA ALA A 327 28.42 -3.69 23.37
C ALA A 327 29.11 -3.52 22.01
N TYR A 328 28.38 -3.05 21.00
CA TYR A 328 28.95 -2.69 19.68
C TYR A 328 29.91 -1.51 19.81
N ASP A 329 29.55 -0.47 20.57
CA ASP A 329 30.39 0.70 20.73
C ASP A 329 31.67 0.37 21.53
N TYR A 330 31.56 -0.46 22.56
CA TYR A 330 32.72 -0.94 23.33
C TYR A 330 33.65 -1.83 22.49
N ALA A 331 33.10 -2.80 21.76
CA ALA A 331 33.90 -3.69 20.92
C ALA A 331 34.62 -2.90 19.81
N TRP A 332 33.94 -1.94 19.18
CA TRP A 332 34.56 -1.02 18.22
C TRP A 332 35.70 -0.21 18.84
N TYR A 333 35.49 0.34 20.04
CA TYR A 333 36.51 1.12 20.73
C TYR A 333 37.79 0.30 20.97
N MET A 334 37.63 -0.96 21.40
CA MET A 334 38.74 -1.88 21.58
C MET A 334 39.42 -2.27 20.26
N LEU A 335 38.68 -2.39 19.15
CA LEU A 335 39.24 -2.65 17.81
C LEU A 335 40.18 -1.54 17.34
N THR A 336 39.87 -0.28 17.68
CA THR A 336 40.76 0.86 17.40
C THR A 336 41.94 0.97 18.35
N ASN A 337 42.13 -0.01 19.26
CA ASN A 337 43.10 0.05 20.35
C ASN A 337 42.99 1.36 21.15
N GLU A 338 41.74 1.76 21.46
CA GLU A 338 41.40 2.95 22.24
C GLU A 338 41.73 4.30 21.56
N THR A 339 42.07 4.30 20.28
CA THR A 339 42.55 5.49 19.55
C THR A 339 41.51 6.16 18.66
N PHE A 340 40.35 5.52 18.43
CA PHE A 340 39.31 5.95 17.48
C PHE A 340 39.74 5.99 16.00
N VAL A 341 40.98 5.64 15.67
CA VAL A 341 41.51 5.67 14.30
C VAL A 341 41.82 4.27 13.76
N CYS A 342 41.90 4.15 12.44
CA CYS A 342 42.06 2.86 11.76
C CYS A 342 43.38 2.12 12.05
N GLY A 343 44.43 2.83 12.46
CA GLY A 343 45.77 2.23 12.56
C GLY A 343 46.23 1.63 11.23
N ASP A 344 46.71 0.39 11.25
CA ASP A 344 47.18 -0.36 10.07
C ASP A 344 46.08 -1.24 9.41
N ALA A 345 44.84 -1.18 9.90
CA ALA A 345 43.73 -2.00 9.39
C ALA A 345 43.41 -1.63 7.93
N GLN A 346 43.46 -2.62 7.03
CA GLN A 346 43.28 -2.43 5.59
C GLN A 346 41.81 -2.26 5.18
N ASP A 347 40.92 -2.78 6.02
CA ASP A 347 39.47 -2.81 5.92
C ASP A 347 38.81 -1.68 6.73
N CYS A 348 39.59 -0.65 7.05
CA CYS A 348 39.13 0.52 7.78
C CYS A 348 39.37 1.79 6.98
N ILE A 349 38.35 2.64 6.91
CA ILE A 349 38.41 3.94 6.24
C ILE A 349 38.37 5.03 7.31
N PRO A 350 39.29 6.01 7.30
CA PRO A 350 39.20 7.17 8.17
C PRO A 350 38.05 8.08 7.69
N ASN A 351 37.08 8.39 8.56
CA ASN A 351 36.02 9.34 8.19
C ASN A 351 36.61 10.76 8.02
N PRO A 352 36.42 11.44 6.86
CA PRO A 352 36.65 12.87 6.72
C PRO A 352 35.55 13.64 7.47
N GLY A 353 35.68 13.73 8.80
CA GLY A 353 34.63 14.15 9.71
C GLY A 353 33.84 15.39 9.31
N VAL A 354 32.51 15.28 9.40
CA VAL A 354 31.59 16.38 9.10
C VAL A 354 30.83 16.88 10.33
N LEU A 355 30.76 16.14 11.45
CA LEU A 355 29.88 16.53 12.58
C LEU A 355 30.53 16.55 13.96
N PHE A 356 31.69 15.93 14.14
CA PHE A 356 32.49 16.06 15.36
C PHE A 356 33.95 16.01 14.92
N SER A 357 34.82 16.85 15.48
CA SER A 357 36.23 17.04 15.09
C SER A 357 37.14 15.82 15.30
N HIS A 358 36.61 14.60 15.24
CA HIS A 358 37.29 13.32 15.35
C HIS A 358 36.95 12.48 14.11
N SER A 359 37.97 12.16 13.32
CA SER A 359 37.89 11.19 12.23
C SER A 359 37.82 9.78 12.81
N ASN A 360 36.61 9.34 13.17
CA ASN A 360 36.41 7.98 13.67
C ASN A 360 36.68 6.95 12.57
N ALA A 361 37.21 5.80 12.98
CA ALA A 361 37.43 4.62 12.16
C ALA A 361 36.12 3.99 11.66
N VAL A 362 35.96 3.81 10.36
CA VAL A 362 34.84 3.06 9.78
C VAL A 362 35.37 1.73 9.30
N PHE A 363 35.05 0.65 10.01
CA PHE A 363 35.42 -0.70 9.61
C PHE A 363 34.39 -1.25 8.62
N LEU A 364 34.85 -1.82 7.53
CA LEU A 364 34.01 -2.51 6.55
C LEU A 364 34.07 -4.02 6.74
N GLY A 365 33.02 -4.72 6.35
CA GLY A 365 33.01 -6.18 6.28
C GLY A 365 34.11 -6.71 5.33
N ASN A 366 34.76 -7.81 5.71
CA ASN A 366 35.88 -8.41 4.98
C ASN A 366 35.71 -9.94 4.80
N GLU A 367 36.72 -10.62 4.24
CA GLU A 367 36.64 -12.07 3.94
C GLU A 367 36.59 -12.98 5.18
N ASP A 368 37.10 -12.52 6.32
CA ASP A 368 37.08 -13.25 7.60
C ASP A 368 35.70 -13.18 8.29
N ASP A 369 34.83 -12.27 7.83
CA ASP A 369 33.46 -12.16 8.31
C ASP A 369 32.53 -13.13 7.56
N PRO A 370 31.50 -13.67 8.25
CA PRO A 370 30.47 -14.47 7.59
C PRO A 370 29.61 -13.60 6.66
N LEU A 371 28.88 -14.24 5.73
CA LEU A 371 27.88 -13.55 4.92
C LEU A 371 26.75 -13.01 5.80
N TYR A 372 26.38 -11.76 5.57
CA TYR A 372 25.23 -11.15 6.21
C TYR A 372 23.96 -11.90 5.80
N GLN A 373 23.11 -12.21 6.78
CA GLN A 373 21.83 -12.87 6.56
C GLN A 373 20.74 -11.80 6.53
N PHE A 374 20.23 -11.49 5.35
CA PHE A 374 19.07 -10.62 5.16
C PHE A 374 17.78 -11.40 5.30
N ASN A 375 16.71 -10.72 5.70
CA ASN A 375 15.35 -11.21 5.51
C ASN A 375 14.87 -10.77 4.11
N ILE A 376 14.76 -11.70 3.17
CA ILE A 376 14.39 -11.38 1.79
C ILE A 376 12.90 -11.68 1.61
N ALA A 377 12.13 -10.67 1.23
CA ALA A 377 10.73 -10.78 0.84
C ALA A 377 10.63 -10.76 -0.69
N LEU A 378 10.09 -11.83 -1.27
CA LEU A 378 10.00 -12.04 -2.72
C LEU A 378 8.55 -12.42 -3.09
N PRO A 379 7.88 -11.69 -4.00
CA PRO A 379 6.58 -12.09 -4.53
C PRO A 379 6.66 -13.42 -5.30
N THR A 380 5.75 -14.37 -5.04
CA THR A 380 5.69 -15.68 -5.72
C THR A 380 4.25 -16.11 -5.98
N ASN A 381 4.03 -16.91 -7.04
CA ASN A 381 2.77 -17.63 -7.24
C ASN A 381 2.67 -18.74 -6.20
N ARG A 382 1.86 -18.54 -5.16
CA ARG A 382 1.93 -19.38 -3.96
C ARG A 382 0.61 -19.98 -3.53
N PHE A 383 -0.47 -19.22 -3.65
CA PHE A 383 -1.73 -19.58 -3.02
C PHE A 383 -2.77 -20.07 -4.03
N GLY A 384 -3.69 -20.89 -3.55
CA GLY A 384 -4.82 -21.38 -4.33
C GLY A 384 -6.00 -21.62 -3.41
N GLY A 385 -7.20 -21.61 -3.97
CA GLY A 385 -8.41 -21.82 -3.20
C GLY A 385 -9.67 -21.63 -4.02
N THR A 386 -10.80 -21.81 -3.37
CA THR A 386 -12.12 -21.91 -3.95
C THR A 386 -13.04 -20.88 -3.33
N ILE A 387 -13.94 -20.36 -4.17
CA ILE A 387 -15.03 -19.48 -3.76
C ILE A 387 -16.28 -19.98 -4.48
N GLU A 388 -17.32 -20.30 -3.72
CA GLU A 388 -18.58 -20.77 -4.27
C GLU A 388 -19.76 -20.21 -3.52
N GLY A 389 -20.95 -20.28 -4.12
CA GLY A 389 -22.11 -19.70 -3.47
C GLY A 389 -23.33 -19.56 -4.35
N PHE A 390 -24.31 -18.86 -3.79
CA PHE A 390 -25.58 -18.59 -4.45
C PHE A 390 -25.86 -17.10 -4.50
N GLU A 391 -26.42 -16.65 -5.61
CA GLU A 391 -26.97 -15.32 -5.75
C GLU A 391 -28.46 -15.41 -6.05
N LEU A 392 -29.26 -14.66 -5.33
CA LEU A 392 -30.71 -14.59 -5.45
C LEU A 392 -31.08 -13.16 -5.78
N ALA A 393 -31.90 -12.97 -6.80
CA ALA A 393 -32.42 -11.65 -7.17
C ALA A 393 -33.92 -11.73 -7.45
N ALA A 394 -34.68 -10.78 -6.95
CA ALA A 394 -36.10 -10.66 -7.23
C ALA A 394 -36.51 -9.20 -7.36
N GLN A 395 -37.31 -8.90 -8.38
CA GLN A 395 -37.95 -7.61 -8.56
C GLN A 395 -39.44 -7.82 -8.83
N HIS A 396 -40.28 -7.02 -8.19
CA HIS A 396 -41.71 -7.00 -8.42
C HIS A 396 -42.22 -5.57 -8.59
N LEU A 397 -42.91 -5.31 -9.70
CA LEU A 397 -43.60 -4.04 -9.96
C LEU A 397 -45.10 -4.19 -9.76
N PHE A 398 -45.66 -3.38 -8.86
CA PHE A 398 -47.09 -3.25 -8.65
C PHE A 398 -47.70 -2.22 -9.60
N ASP A 399 -48.99 -2.35 -9.91
CA ASP A 399 -49.66 -1.49 -10.89
C ASP A 399 -49.94 -0.06 -10.39
N ASN A 400 -49.64 0.21 -9.13
CA ASN A 400 -49.86 1.50 -8.46
C ASN A 400 -48.59 2.37 -8.35
N GLY A 401 -47.52 2.00 -9.06
CA GLY A 401 -46.23 2.70 -9.03
C GLY A 401 -45.30 2.25 -7.90
N PHE A 402 -45.74 1.36 -7.01
CA PHE A 402 -44.84 0.74 -6.04
C PHE A 402 -44.05 -0.40 -6.66
N GLY A 403 -42.87 -0.67 -6.12
CA GLY A 403 -42.08 -1.85 -6.43
C GLY A 403 -41.21 -2.30 -5.28
N VAL A 404 -40.73 -3.54 -5.37
CA VAL A 404 -39.80 -4.15 -4.43
C VAL A 404 -38.65 -4.78 -5.20
N ILE A 405 -37.44 -4.62 -4.68
CA ILE A 405 -36.22 -5.30 -5.13
C ILE A 405 -35.58 -6.00 -3.93
N ALA A 406 -35.16 -7.24 -4.12
CA ALA A 406 -34.39 -7.99 -3.14
C ALA A 406 -33.22 -8.69 -3.84
N ASN A 407 -32.01 -8.56 -3.29
CA ASN A 407 -30.82 -9.27 -3.74
C ASN A 407 -30.14 -9.88 -2.51
N LEU A 408 -29.64 -11.11 -2.64
CA LEU A 408 -28.90 -11.81 -1.60
C LEU A 408 -27.79 -12.63 -2.25
N THR A 409 -26.56 -12.47 -1.77
CA THR A 409 -25.39 -13.22 -2.17
C THR A 409 -24.88 -13.95 -0.93
N LEU A 410 -24.79 -15.28 -1.03
CA LEU A 410 -24.23 -16.15 0.00
C LEU A 410 -22.93 -16.71 -0.53
N VAL A 411 -21.84 -16.57 0.22
CA VAL A 411 -20.49 -16.93 -0.22
C VAL A 411 -19.85 -17.89 0.79
N ASP A 412 -19.27 -18.97 0.27
CA ASP A 412 -18.49 -19.95 1.04
C ASP A 412 -17.21 -20.31 0.26
N GLY A 413 -16.32 -21.09 0.87
CA GLY A 413 -15.09 -21.57 0.27
C GLY A 413 -14.00 -21.92 1.29
N ASP A 414 -12.85 -22.36 0.79
CA ASP A 414 -11.66 -22.68 1.60
C ASP A 414 -10.65 -21.51 1.68
N THR A 415 -11.11 -20.30 1.39
CA THR A 415 -10.31 -19.06 1.38
C THR A 415 -10.63 -18.14 2.56
N ASN A 416 -11.21 -18.69 3.64
CA ASN A 416 -11.55 -17.98 4.87
C ASN A 416 -10.36 -17.97 5.84
N ALA A 417 -10.19 -16.86 6.58
CA ALA A 417 -9.17 -16.77 7.62
C ALA A 417 -9.58 -17.54 8.88
N ASP A 418 -8.68 -18.36 9.42
CA ASP A 418 -8.85 -19.04 10.70
C ASP A 418 -8.33 -18.14 11.84
N PRO A 419 -9.21 -17.69 12.77
CA PRO A 419 -8.82 -16.84 13.89
C PRO A 419 -7.90 -17.54 14.90
N SER A 420 -7.78 -18.87 14.87
CA SER A 420 -6.91 -19.64 15.75
C SER A 420 -5.44 -19.65 15.26
N ILE A 421 -5.20 -19.46 13.97
CA ILE A 421 -3.87 -19.43 13.36
C ILE A 421 -3.20 -18.08 13.65
N ILE A 422 -1.93 -18.14 14.08
CA ILE A 422 -1.06 -16.98 14.29
C ILE A 422 -0.04 -16.95 13.15
N GLY A 423 0.12 -15.80 12.51
CA GLY A 423 1.04 -15.64 11.39
C GLY A 423 0.35 -15.84 10.03
N GLU A 424 1.16 -16.08 9.00
CA GLU A 424 0.69 -16.09 7.61
C GLU A 424 -0.30 -17.24 7.34
N GLN A 425 -1.41 -16.88 6.70
CA GLN A 425 -2.41 -17.79 6.17
C GLN A 425 -2.98 -17.20 4.89
N PHE A 426 -3.40 -18.08 3.97
CA PHE A 426 -4.10 -17.63 2.78
C PHE A 426 -5.56 -17.41 3.11
N ALA A 427 -6.03 -16.17 2.92
CA ALA A 427 -7.43 -15.82 2.99
C ALA A 427 -7.72 -14.66 2.04
N LEU A 428 -8.89 -14.66 1.42
CA LEU A 428 -9.29 -13.62 0.49
C LEU A 428 -10.12 -12.56 1.20
N GLY A 429 -9.64 -11.32 1.16
CA GLY A 429 -10.30 -10.19 1.80
C GLY A 429 -11.60 -9.76 1.10
N GLY A 430 -12.56 -9.27 1.88
CA GLY A 430 -13.80 -8.64 1.40
C GLY A 430 -14.92 -9.60 0.96
N PHE A 431 -14.65 -10.91 0.94
CA PHE A 431 -15.66 -11.94 0.72
C PHE A 431 -16.45 -12.18 2.01
N GLY A 432 -17.76 -12.32 1.85
CA GLY A 432 -18.73 -12.52 2.91
C GLY A 432 -20.12 -12.18 2.40
N ASP A 433 -21.12 -12.77 3.03
CA ASP A 433 -22.53 -12.65 2.63
C ASP A 433 -22.96 -11.18 2.50
N ALA A 434 -23.87 -10.91 1.58
CA ALA A 434 -24.35 -9.56 1.33
C ALA A 434 -25.79 -9.56 0.84
N GLY A 435 -26.53 -8.51 1.17
CA GLY A 435 -27.94 -8.39 0.79
C GLY A 435 -28.39 -6.95 0.63
N ASN A 436 -29.34 -6.74 -0.27
CA ASN A 436 -30.04 -5.48 -0.43
C ASN A 436 -31.53 -5.74 -0.54
N PHE A 437 -32.33 -5.05 0.26
CA PHE A 437 -33.77 -5.02 0.12
C PHE A 437 -34.23 -3.58 -0.07
N ALA A 438 -35.06 -3.31 -1.06
CA ALA A 438 -35.57 -1.97 -1.31
C ALA A 438 -37.07 -1.99 -1.64
N VAL A 439 -37.79 -1.02 -1.06
CA VAL A 439 -39.14 -0.65 -1.48
C VAL A 439 -39.03 0.70 -2.18
N PHE A 440 -39.68 0.83 -3.32
CA PHE A 440 -39.69 2.07 -4.07
C PHE A 440 -41.08 2.44 -4.57
N TYR A 441 -41.25 3.72 -4.86
CA TYR A 441 -42.40 4.29 -5.52
C TYR A 441 -41.92 5.18 -6.65
N GLU A 442 -42.47 4.99 -7.84
CA GLU A 442 -42.12 5.77 -9.01
C GLU A 442 -43.36 6.14 -9.84
N ASN A 443 -43.45 7.42 -10.19
CA ASN A 443 -44.37 7.95 -11.19
C ASN A 443 -43.72 9.17 -11.89
N GLU A 444 -44.45 9.83 -12.79
CA GLU A 444 -43.93 11.00 -13.54
C GLU A 444 -43.40 12.13 -12.63
N LYS A 445 -43.92 12.26 -11.41
CA LYS A 445 -43.67 13.40 -10.51
C LYS A 445 -42.77 13.05 -9.32
N TYR A 446 -42.81 11.81 -8.84
CA TYR A 446 -42.10 11.36 -7.65
C TYR A 446 -41.34 10.07 -7.96
N SER A 447 -40.09 10.00 -7.51
CA SER A 447 -39.32 8.76 -7.43
C SER A 447 -38.75 8.68 -6.01
N THR A 448 -39.03 7.61 -5.28
CA THR A 448 -38.58 7.45 -3.89
C THR A 448 -38.19 6.01 -3.66
N ARG A 449 -37.05 5.77 -3.01
CA ARG A 449 -36.55 4.44 -2.66
C ARG A 449 -36.06 4.45 -1.22
N LEU A 450 -36.54 3.48 -0.45
CA LEU A 450 -36.02 3.14 0.87
C LEU A 450 -35.33 1.79 0.75
N SER A 451 -34.05 1.72 1.10
CA SER A 451 -33.26 0.49 0.98
C SER A 451 -32.58 0.12 2.30
N TYR A 452 -32.60 -1.16 2.62
CA TYR A 452 -31.77 -1.77 3.64
C TYR A 452 -30.61 -2.51 2.96
N ASN A 453 -29.38 -2.13 3.32
CA ASN A 453 -28.15 -2.69 2.79
C ASN A 453 -27.43 -3.44 3.91
N TRP A 454 -27.26 -4.74 3.75
CA TRP A 454 -26.63 -5.62 4.72
C TRP A 454 -25.35 -6.22 4.15
N LYS A 455 -24.31 -6.26 4.97
CA LYS A 455 -23.04 -6.92 4.68
C LYS A 455 -22.66 -7.74 5.91
N GLY A 456 -22.50 -9.04 5.72
CA GLY A 456 -21.98 -9.96 6.72
C GLY A 456 -20.53 -9.64 7.07
N GLU A 457 -20.02 -10.33 8.08
CA GLU A 457 -18.60 -10.25 8.46
C GLU A 457 -17.69 -10.54 7.27
N THR A 458 -16.58 -9.81 7.16
CA THR A 458 -15.57 -10.06 6.13
C THR A 458 -14.17 -9.98 6.68
N TYR A 459 -13.28 -10.86 6.22
CA TYR A 459 -11.86 -10.74 6.44
C TYR A 459 -11.30 -9.47 5.76
N ALA A 460 -10.51 -8.69 6.48
CA ALA A 460 -9.97 -7.40 6.04
C ALA A 460 -8.44 -7.40 5.83
N GLY A 461 -7.78 -8.52 6.14
CA GLY A 461 -6.32 -8.64 6.07
C GLY A 461 -5.70 -8.97 7.43
N MET A 462 -4.39 -8.78 7.55
CA MET A 462 -3.64 -9.02 8.78
C MET A 462 -3.15 -7.71 9.39
N ASP A 463 -3.19 -7.61 10.73
CA ASP A 463 -2.36 -6.67 11.49
C ASP A 463 -1.25 -7.45 12.18
N GLN A 464 -0.01 -7.21 11.73
CA GLN A 464 1.20 -7.95 12.11
C GLN A 464 1.02 -9.48 12.02
N TYR A 465 0.53 -10.11 13.09
CA TYR A 465 0.37 -11.55 13.24
C TYR A 465 -1.09 -12.01 13.38
N ASN A 466 -2.05 -11.08 13.44
CA ASN A 466 -3.44 -11.40 13.72
C ASN A 466 -4.34 -11.07 12.52
N PRO A 467 -5.29 -11.94 12.15
CA PRO A 467 -6.32 -11.61 11.18
C PRO A 467 -7.26 -10.52 11.72
N LEU A 468 -7.66 -9.61 10.84
CA LEU A 468 -8.64 -8.57 11.07
C LEU A 468 -9.94 -8.90 10.35
N PHE A 469 -11.05 -8.62 11.00
CA PHE A 469 -12.40 -8.83 10.47
C PHE A 469 -13.20 -7.54 10.62
N ILE A 470 -13.96 -7.19 9.59
CA ILE A 470 -14.98 -6.14 9.64
C ILE A 470 -16.28 -6.81 10.11
N GLU A 471 -16.88 -6.27 11.17
CA GLU A 471 -18.13 -6.80 11.73
C GLU A 471 -19.29 -6.72 10.74
N GLU A 472 -20.24 -7.63 10.90
CA GLU A 472 -21.53 -7.57 10.22
C GLU A 472 -22.22 -6.23 10.49
N ARG A 473 -22.77 -5.60 9.44
CA ARG A 473 -23.54 -4.36 9.57
C ARG A 473 -24.69 -4.24 8.57
N GLY A 474 -25.71 -3.46 8.95
CA GLY A 474 -26.90 -3.27 8.13
C GLY A 474 -27.49 -1.87 8.21
N GLN A 475 -27.43 -1.09 7.13
CA GLN A 475 -27.85 0.32 7.12
C GLN A 475 -29.11 0.58 6.30
N VAL A 476 -29.90 1.59 6.71
CA VAL A 476 -31.04 2.09 5.94
C VAL A 476 -30.69 3.38 5.20
N ASP A 477 -30.97 3.42 3.90
CA ASP A 477 -30.78 4.58 3.04
C ASP A 477 -32.10 5.00 2.38
N LEU A 478 -32.28 6.31 2.19
CA LEU A 478 -33.43 6.92 1.53
C LEU A 478 -32.96 7.79 0.37
N THR A 479 -33.56 7.62 -0.81
CA THR A 479 -33.45 8.57 -1.91
C THR A 479 -34.84 9.02 -2.35
N ALA A 480 -35.02 10.31 -2.58
CA ALA A 480 -36.28 10.90 -3.00
C ALA A 480 -36.03 12.01 -4.04
N THR A 481 -36.76 11.94 -5.15
CA THR A 481 -36.71 12.92 -6.23
C THR A 481 -38.12 13.42 -6.54
N TYR A 482 -38.24 14.73 -6.70
CA TYR A 482 -39.44 15.43 -7.12
C TYR A 482 -39.19 16.11 -8.46
N ASN A 483 -39.88 15.65 -9.51
CA ASN A 483 -39.79 16.24 -10.83
C ASN A 483 -40.70 17.48 -10.89
N LEU A 484 -40.09 18.65 -11.11
CA LEU A 484 -40.80 19.91 -11.31
C LEU A 484 -41.44 19.97 -12.70
N ASN A 485 -40.70 19.49 -13.70
CA ASN A 485 -41.06 19.36 -15.11
C ASN A 485 -39.98 18.51 -15.83
N ASP A 486 -40.11 18.31 -17.14
CA ASP A 486 -39.17 17.54 -17.97
C ASP A 486 -37.70 18.03 -17.95
N LYS A 487 -37.48 19.25 -17.45
CA LYS A 487 -36.15 19.88 -17.38
C LYS A 487 -35.61 19.97 -15.96
N GLY A 488 -36.46 20.02 -14.93
CA GLY A 488 -36.06 20.37 -13.57
C GLY A 488 -36.48 19.32 -12.54
N ALA A 489 -35.57 18.95 -11.64
CA ALA A 489 -35.86 18.04 -10.54
C ALA A 489 -35.14 18.48 -9.25
N ILE A 490 -35.78 18.27 -8.10
CA ILE A 490 -35.20 18.41 -6.77
C ILE A 490 -34.98 17.01 -6.22
N PHE A 491 -33.82 16.76 -5.61
CA PHE A 491 -33.52 15.47 -5.00
C PHE A 491 -33.05 15.64 -3.55
N PHE A 492 -33.28 14.59 -2.77
CA PHE A 492 -32.87 14.42 -1.39
C PHE A 492 -32.35 13.00 -1.21
N GLU A 493 -31.23 12.86 -0.51
CA GLU A 493 -30.63 11.59 -0.13
C GLU A 493 -30.33 11.62 1.36
N ALA A 494 -30.63 10.53 2.05
CA ALA A 494 -30.18 10.28 3.41
C ALA A 494 -29.51 8.91 3.44
N ILE A 495 -28.24 8.88 3.83
CA ILE A 495 -27.40 7.68 3.87
C ILE A 495 -27.17 7.34 5.34
N ASN A 496 -27.30 6.06 5.67
CA ASN A 496 -27.12 5.52 7.01
C ASN A 496 -28.07 6.16 8.05
N LEU A 497 -29.38 6.16 7.77
CA LEU A 497 -30.43 6.67 8.67
C LEU A 497 -30.50 5.95 10.03
N THR A 498 -29.94 4.74 10.10
CA THR A 498 -29.84 3.92 11.31
C THR A 498 -28.65 4.28 12.17
N ASP A 499 -27.73 5.12 11.68
CA ASP A 499 -26.52 5.53 12.40
C ASP A 499 -25.62 4.34 12.75
N GLU A 500 -25.49 3.39 11.80
CA GLU A 500 -24.63 2.22 12.00
C GLU A 500 -23.15 2.59 11.93
N GLU A 501 -22.40 2.05 12.87
CA GLU A 501 -20.96 2.19 13.01
C GLU A 501 -20.19 1.15 12.17
N VAL A 502 -18.91 1.42 11.93
CA VAL A 502 -17.99 0.46 11.32
C VAL A 502 -17.00 0.01 12.40
N ARG A 503 -16.99 -1.28 12.68
CA ARG A 503 -16.10 -1.91 13.65
C ARG A 503 -15.24 -2.97 12.98
N LEU A 504 -13.95 -2.96 13.33
CA LEU A 504 -13.03 -4.03 13.00
C LEU A 504 -12.52 -4.64 14.30
N PHE A 505 -12.42 -5.96 14.34
CA PHE A 505 -11.84 -6.68 15.46
C PHE A 505 -10.70 -7.60 14.98
N SER A 506 -9.89 -8.03 15.93
CA SER A 506 -8.76 -8.94 15.69
C SER A 506 -9.04 -10.31 16.30
N ARG A 507 -9.07 -11.38 15.50
CA ARG A 507 -9.35 -12.78 15.92
C ARG A 507 -10.73 -13.05 16.55
N TYR A 508 -11.11 -12.28 17.58
CA TYR A 508 -12.36 -12.39 18.32
C TYR A 508 -12.98 -11.00 18.51
N GLU A 509 -14.31 -10.90 18.50
CA GLU A 509 -15.06 -9.65 18.57
C GLU A 509 -14.71 -8.79 19.79
N GLU A 510 -14.27 -9.39 20.90
CA GLU A 510 -13.83 -8.67 22.10
C GLU A 510 -12.52 -7.90 21.93
N MET A 511 -11.76 -8.19 20.86
CA MET A 511 -10.48 -7.57 20.55
C MET A 511 -10.67 -6.46 19.50
N LEU A 512 -11.38 -5.40 19.88
CA LEU A 512 -11.63 -4.24 19.03
C LEU A 512 -10.30 -3.65 18.51
N PHE A 513 -10.17 -3.58 17.19
CA PHE A 513 -9.03 -3.00 16.49
C PHE A 513 -9.32 -1.56 16.07
N LEU A 514 -10.48 -1.33 15.45
CA LEU A 514 -10.90 -0.03 14.96
C LEU A 514 -12.39 0.18 15.19
N PHE A 515 -12.75 1.40 15.58
CA PHE A 515 -14.12 1.87 15.72
C PHE A 515 -14.27 3.18 14.95
N GLN A 516 -15.25 3.25 14.06
CA GLN A 516 -15.54 4.43 13.26
C GLN A 516 -17.03 4.72 13.27
N ASP A 517 -17.36 5.92 13.74
CA ASP A 517 -18.69 6.49 13.64
C ASP A 517 -18.67 7.59 12.56
N HIS A 518 -19.47 7.40 11.53
CA HIS A 518 -19.58 8.33 10.40
C HIS A 518 -20.85 9.17 10.44
N GLY A 519 -21.78 8.87 11.35
CA GLY A 519 -23.07 9.53 11.41
C GLY A 519 -23.98 9.25 10.22
N THR A 520 -25.21 9.76 10.29
CA THR A 520 -26.10 9.92 9.14
C THR A 520 -25.66 11.08 8.23
N ILE A 521 -25.67 10.86 6.92
CA ILE A 521 -25.34 11.91 5.92
C ILE A 521 -26.60 12.31 5.14
N TYR A 522 -26.91 13.60 5.13
CA TYR A 522 -28.00 14.19 4.34
C TYR A 522 -27.47 15.00 3.16
N LYS A 523 -28.04 14.82 1.98
CA LYS A 523 -27.76 15.60 0.77
C LYS A 523 -29.05 16.07 0.15
N ALA A 524 -29.08 17.31 -0.34
CA ALA A 524 -30.18 17.84 -1.12
C ALA A 524 -29.65 18.66 -2.28
N GLY A 525 -30.34 18.66 -3.41
CA GLY A 525 -29.92 19.42 -4.57
C GLY A 525 -30.98 19.57 -5.63
N PHE A 526 -30.61 20.24 -6.72
CA PHE A 526 -31.45 20.51 -7.87
C PHE A 526 -30.68 20.22 -9.15
N ARG A 527 -31.37 19.67 -10.16
CA ARG A 527 -30.82 19.40 -11.49
C ARG A 527 -31.69 20.08 -12.53
N TYR A 528 -31.06 20.75 -13.50
CA TYR A 528 -31.74 21.34 -14.66
C TYR A 528 -31.06 20.94 -15.97
N LYS A 529 -31.86 20.51 -16.95
CA LYS A 529 -31.42 20.22 -18.32
C LYS A 529 -31.81 21.38 -19.24
N PHE A 530 -30.81 22.00 -19.89
CA PHE A 530 -31.02 23.13 -20.80
C PHE A 530 -31.54 22.68 -22.17
#